data_AF-A0A9N9XTW4-F1
#
_entry.id   AF-A0A9N9XTW4-F1
#
_cell.length_a   1.000
_cell.length_b   1.000
_cell.length_c   1.000
_cell.angle_alpha   90.00
_cell.angle_beta   90.00
_cell.angle_gamma   90.00
#
_symmetry.space_group_name_H-M   'P 1'
#
loop_
_entity.id
_entity.type
_entity.pdbx_description
1 polymer ?
#
loop_
_entity_poly.entity_id
_entity_poly.type
_entity_poly.pdbx_seq_one_letter_code
_entity_poly.pdbx_strand_id
1 'polypeptide(L)'
;MLMLLKAFGVVADDLIDHSETRHNMACWYKYEDVGMTAVNDSSLLEQSVFHVLKKYLSNRPHYASLIELFQDTTLKSAMGKSLDCEITNDLTKMTMKNYSLISKYRNGYCTLQLPVAAAMYLAGMSDPEQHRQAQTLLLEMGHYFQVQKDFLNCFGNSESITNIGSDVNEGKCTWLAVVALQRASPSQREVMEEFYGKSGEKAVHVIRNLFVELGLPATYERYEEQTNKIIMTNIQQLTRGLPHKLFFTILRELYTFE
;
A
#
# COMPACT_ATOMS: atom_id res chain seq x y z
N MET A 1 16.30 -7.63 -5.47
CA MET A 1 15.09 -8.46 -5.47
C MET A 1 13.87 -7.66 -5.05
N LEU A 2 13.79 -7.17 -3.80
CA LEU A 2 12.67 -6.33 -3.36
C LEU A 2 12.45 -5.08 -4.22
N MET A 3 13.53 -4.37 -4.58
CA MET A 3 13.45 -3.21 -5.49
C MET A 3 12.97 -3.56 -6.90
N LEU A 4 13.32 -4.74 -7.42
CA LEU A 4 12.85 -5.21 -8.73
C LEU A 4 11.35 -5.53 -8.67
N LEU A 5 10.90 -6.18 -7.58
CA LEU A 5 9.48 -6.46 -7.37
C LEU A 5 8.66 -5.17 -7.23
N LYS A 6 9.20 -4.18 -6.49
CA LYS A 6 8.59 -2.84 -6.39
C LYS A 6 8.51 -2.16 -7.76
N ALA A 7 9.59 -2.21 -8.55
CA ALA A 7 9.61 -1.63 -9.89
C ALA A 7 8.59 -2.30 -10.83
N PHE A 8 8.50 -3.64 -10.82
CA PHE A 8 7.46 -4.39 -11.51
C PHE A 8 6.07 -3.87 -11.14
N GLY A 9 5.77 -3.81 -9.84
CA GLY A 9 4.48 -3.35 -9.33
C GLY A 9 4.15 -1.93 -9.79
N VAL A 10 5.11 -1.00 -9.71
CA VAL A 10 4.91 0.40 -10.12
C VAL A 10 4.65 0.52 -11.63
N VAL A 11 5.42 -0.16 -12.48
CA VAL A 11 5.23 -0.09 -13.93
C VAL A 11 3.85 -0.62 -14.34
N ALA A 12 3.43 -1.74 -13.74
CA ALA A 12 2.10 -2.30 -13.98
C ALA A 12 0.98 -1.41 -13.43
N ASP A 13 1.14 -0.87 -12.22
CA ASP A 13 0.17 0.00 -11.54
C ASP A 13 -0.06 1.30 -12.33
N ASP A 14 1.02 1.97 -12.76
CA ASP A 14 0.95 3.21 -13.54
C ASP A 14 0.16 3.01 -14.86
N LEU A 15 0.34 1.85 -15.51
CA LEU A 15 -0.37 1.52 -16.74
C LEU A 15 -1.86 1.23 -16.49
N ILE A 16 -2.18 0.49 -15.43
CA ILE A 16 -3.57 0.14 -15.06
C ILE A 16 -4.34 1.39 -14.59
N ASP A 17 -3.68 2.27 -13.82
CA ASP A 17 -4.30 3.46 -13.23
C ASP A 17 -4.25 4.67 -14.18
N HIS A 18 -3.67 4.52 -15.37
CA HIS A 18 -3.45 5.59 -16.32
C HIS A 18 -2.74 6.81 -15.70
N SER A 19 -1.74 6.55 -14.86
CA SER A 19 -1.00 7.59 -14.15
C SER A 19 -0.14 8.42 -15.10
N GLU A 20 -0.13 9.74 -14.90
CA GLU A 20 0.65 10.65 -15.74
C GLU A 20 2.12 10.74 -15.30
N THR A 21 2.38 10.79 -13.99
CA THR A 21 3.73 10.97 -13.45
C THR A 21 4.03 10.07 -12.25
N ARG A 22 5.30 9.69 -12.13
CA ARG A 22 5.88 8.94 -11.01
C ARG A 22 7.24 9.55 -10.66
N HIS A 23 7.44 9.92 -9.39
CA HIS A 23 8.64 10.60 -8.91
C HIS A 23 9.00 11.86 -9.75
N ASN A 24 8.00 12.70 -10.04
CA ASN A 24 8.14 13.93 -10.84
C ASN A 24 8.61 13.73 -12.29
N MET A 25 8.56 12.50 -12.79
CA MET A 25 8.87 12.14 -14.17
C MET A 25 7.64 11.49 -14.81
N ALA A 26 7.55 11.49 -16.14
CA ALA A 26 6.51 10.75 -16.83
C ALA A 26 6.57 9.25 -16.47
N CYS A 27 5.41 8.62 -16.30
CA CYS A 27 5.33 7.16 -16.07
C CYS A 27 5.97 6.38 -17.23
N TRP A 28 6.51 5.18 -16.95
CA TRP A 28 7.30 4.41 -17.93
C TRP A 28 6.58 4.20 -19.28
N TYR A 29 5.28 3.89 -19.25
CA TYR A 29 4.48 3.66 -20.45
C TYR A 29 4.19 4.93 -21.27
N LYS A 30 4.49 6.12 -20.74
CA LYS A 30 4.24 7.42 -21.40
C LYS A 30 5.38 7.86 -22.32
N TYR A 31 6.53 7.19 -22.29
CA TYR A 31 7.62 7.45 -23.23
C TYR A 31 7.23 6.96 -24.64
N GLU A 32 7.52 7.79 -25.65
CA GLU A 32 7.07 7.60 -27.04
C GLU A 32 7.55 6.27 -27.64
N ASP A 33 8.76 5.83 -27.28
CA ASP A 33 9.39 4.59 -27.72
C ASP A 33 9.00 3.35 -26.88
N VAL A 34 8.28 3.55 -25.78
CA VAL A 34 7.85 2.47 -24.87
C VAL A 34 6.38 2.13 -25.10
N GLY A 35 5.46 3.05 -24.81
CA GLY A 35 4.02 2.80 -24.91
C GLY A 35 3.58 1.51 -24.21
N MET A 36 2.76 0.71 -24.90
CA MET A 36 2.22 -0.56 -24.38
C MET A 36 3.26 -1.69 -24.24
N THR A 37 4.48 -1.52 -24.77
CA THR A 37 5.55 -2.52 -24.54
C THR A 37 5.97 -2.59 -23.07
N ALA A 38 5.63 -1.56 -22.27
CA ALA A 38 5.73 -1.53 -20.81
C ALA A 38 5.10 -2.75 -20.12
N VAL A 39 4.06 -3.37 -20.70
CA VAL A 39 3.48 -4.62 -20.19
C VAL A 39 4.52 -5.73 -20.15
N ASN A 40 5.27 -5.90 -21.24
CA ASN A 40 6.36 -6.88 -21.31
C ASN A 40 7.52 -6.49 -20.37
N ASP A 41 7.86 -5.20 -20.29
CA ASP A 41 8.93 -4.72 -19.40
C ASP A 41 8.62 -5.00 -17.93
N SER A 42 7.37 -4.82 -17.51
CA SER A 42 6.93 -5.18 -16.16
C SER A 42 7.14 -6.68 -15.89
N SER A 43 6.80 -7.54 -16.87
CA SER A 43 7.01 -8.99 -16.78
C SER A 43 8.50 -9.33 -16.70
N LEU A 44 9.36 -8.63 -17.44
CA LEU A 44 10.82 -8.80 -17.36
C LEU A 44 11.36 -8.42 -15.98
N LEU A 45 10.86 -7.35 -15.37
CA LEU A 45 11.22 -6.94 -14.00
C LEU A 45 10.81 -8.01 -12.97
N GLU A 46 9.62 -8.58 -13.10
CA GLU A 46 9.15 -9.68 -12.26
C GLU A 46 10.06 -10.92 -12.41
N GLN A 47 10.31 -11.36 -13.64
CA GLN A 47 11.16 -12.54 -13.90
C GLN A 47 12.61 -12.33 -13.45
N SER A 48 13.10 -11.09 -13.48
CA SER A 48 14.43 -10.74 -12.97
C SER A 48 14.56 -11.00 -11.47
N VAL A 49 13.47 -10.93 -10.68
CA VAL A 49 13.48 -11.31 -9.27
C VAL A 49 13.88 -12.77 -9.12
N PHE A 50 13.21 -13.67 -9.85
CA PHE A 50 13.45 -15.12 -9.80
C PHE A 50 14.79 -15.52 -10.40
N HIS A 51 15.25 -14.81 -11.43
CA HIS A 51 16.59 -14.99 -11.98
C HIS A 51 17.67 -14.68 -10.92
N VAL A 52 17.54 -13.57 -10.19
CA VAL A 52 18.48 -13.18 -9.13
C VAL A 52 18.40 -14.17 -7.95
N LEU A 53 17.19 -14.57 -7.53
CA LEU A 53 17.00 -15.59 -6.48
C LEU A 53 17.75 -16.88 -6.84
N LYS A 54 17.53 -17.41 -8.05
CA LYS A 54 18.19 -18.63 -8.51
C LYS A 54 19.71 -18.45 -8.58
N LYS A 55 20.21 -17.37 -9.19
CA LYS A 55 21.65 -17.16 -9.41
C LYS A 55 22.45 -17.12 -8.10
N TYR A 56 21.92 -16.46 -7.07
CA TYR A 56 22.67 -16.21 -5.84
C TYR A 56 22.28 -17.10 -4.66
N LEU A 57 21.06 -17.63 -4.65
CA LEU A 57 20.52 -18.34 -3.49
C LEU A 57 20.13 -19.79 -3.77
N SER A 58 20.26 -20.32 -5.00
CA SER A 58 19.86 -21.72 -5.30
C SER A 58 20.53 -22.76 -4.41
N ASN A 59 21.76 -22.49 -3.96
CA ASN A 59 22.56 -23.41 -3.15
C ASN A 59 22.45 -23.10 -1.64
N ARG A 60 21.61 -22.13 -1.25
CA ARG A 60 21.43 -21.73 0.15
C ARG A 60 20.31 -22.56 0.80
N PRO A 61 20.42 -22.87 2.10
CA PRO A 61 19.27 -23.29 2.89
C PRO A 61 18.14 -22.25 2.75
N HIS A 62 16.89 -22.69 2.65
CA HIS A 62 15.69 -21.86 2.47
C HIS A 62 15.46 -21.24 1.08
N TYR A 63 16.19 -21.65 0.03
CA TYR A 63 15.88 -21.23 -1.35
C TYR A 63 14.41 -21.46 -1.74
N ALA A 64 13.90 -22.67 -1.48
CA ALA A 64 12.51 -23.01 -1.78
C ALA A 64 11.52 -22.10 -1.03
N SER A 65 11.74 -21.88 0.27
CA SER A 65 10.91 -21.01 1.10
C SER A 65 10.93 -19.55 0.62
N LEU A 66 12.07 -19.06 0.11
CA LEU A 66 12.15 -17.74 -0.49
C LEU A 66 11.38 -17.68 -1.81
N ILE A 67 11.52 -18.66 -2.69
CA ILE A 67 10.75 -18.71 -3.94
C ILE A 67 9.24 -18.70 -3.65
N GLU A 68 8.79 -19.57 -2.75
CA GLU A 68 7.39 -19.63 -2.31
C GLU A 68 6.91 -18.30 -1.73
N LEU A 69 7.69 -17.68 -0.85
CA LEU A 69 7.38 -16.39 -0.25
C LEU A 69 7.20 -15.28 -1.30
N PHE A 70 8.11 -15.18 -2.28
CA PHE A 70 8.02 -14.19 -3.34
C PHE A 70 6.81 -14.46 -4.25
N GLN A 71 6.59 -15.70 -4.69
CA GLN A 71 5.45 -16.06 -5.54
C GLN A 71 4.10 -15.81 -4.86
N ASP A 72 3.96 -16.26 -3.61
CA ASP A 72 2.75 -16.07 -2.81
C ASP A 72 2.48 -14.58 -2.55
N THR A 73 3.52 -13.79 -2.27
CA THR A 73 3.38 -12.33 -2.13
C THR A 73 2.94 -11.67 -3.43
N THR A 74 3.53 -12.05 -4.57
CA THR A 74 3.13 -11.51 -5.88
C THR A 74 1.68 -11.85 -6.20
N LEU A 75 1.26 -13.10 -5.97
CA LEU A 75 -0.13 -13.53 -6.15
C LEU A 75 -1.10 -12.73 -5.28
N LYS A 76 -0.79 -12.57 -3.98
CA LYS A 76 -1.58 -11.77 -3.05
C LYS A 76 -1.68 -10.31 -3.49
N SER A 77 -0.57 -9.75 -3.99
CA SER A 77 -0.53 -8.37 -4.49
C SER A 77 -1.40 -8.20 -5.73
N ALA A 78 -1.34 -9.16 -6.67
CA ALA A 78 -2.20 -9.18 -7.84
C ALA A 78 -3.69 -9.29 -7.47
N MET A 79 -4.05 -10.18 -6.54
CA MET A 79 -5.42 -10.28 -6.01
C MET A 79 -5.89 -8.96 -5.38
N GLY A 80 -5.04 -8.31 -4.60
CA GLY A 80 -5.31 -7.01 -4.01
C GLY A 80 -5.53 -5.92 -5.06
N LYS A 81 -4.72 -5.91 -6.12
CA LYS A 81 -4.89 -4.99 -7.26
C LYS A 81 -6.19 -5.26 -8.03
N SER A 82 -6.54 -6.52 -8.27
CA SER A 82 -7.82 -6.87 -8.91
C SER A 82 -9.02 -6.34 -8.11
N LEU A 83 -8.99 -6.49 -6.79
CA LEU A 83 -10.04 -5.96 -5.91
C LEU A 83 -10.06 -4.41 -5.92
N ASP A 84 -8.90 -3.76 -5.92
CA ASP A 84 -8.79 -2.29 -6.05
C ASP A 84 -9.46 -1.80 -7.35
N CYS A 85 -9.15 -2.44 -8.48
CA CYS A 85 -9.75 -2.09 -9.78
C CYS A 85 -11.27 -2.32 -9.82
N GLU A 86 -11.77 -3.40 -9.21
CA GLU A 86 -13.21 -3.71 -9.20
C GLU A 86 -14.05 -2.70 -8.40
N ILE A 87 -13.43 -2.04 -7.41
CA ILE A 87 -14.08 -1.09 -6.50
C ILE A 87 -13.87 0.36 -6.93
N THR A 88 -12.83 0.62 -7.71
CA THR A 88 -12.51 1.96 -8.21
C THR A 88 -13.74 2.56 -8.91
N ASN A 89 -14.10 3.79 -8.54
CA ASN A 89 -15.32 4.50 -8.99
C ASN A 89 -16.67 3.89 -8.58
N ASP A 90 -16.72 2.89 -7.70
CA ASP A 90 -17.96 2.33 -7.14
C ASP A 90 -18.09 2.62 -5.64
N LEU A 91 -18.71 3.75 -5.32
CA LEU A 91 -18.94 4.20 -3.93
C LEU A 91 -19.77 3.20 -3.10
N THR A 92 -20.57 2.33 -3.73
CA THR A 92 -21.37 1.33 -3.00
C THR A 92 -20.52 0.21 -2.43
N LYS A 93 -19.36 -0.07 -3.08
CA LYS A 93 -18.40 -1.08 -2.65
C LYS A 93 -17.30 -0.53 -1.75
N MET A 94 -17.20 0.79 -1.57
CA MET A 94 -16.22 1.44 -0.68
C MET A 94 -16.60 1.25 0.80
N THR A 95 -16.33 0.05 1.31
CA THR A 95 -16.58 -0.34 2.70
C THR A 95 -15.26 -0.57 3.43
N MET A 96 -15.27 -0.43 4.77
CA MET A 96 -14.07 -0.67 5.58
C MET A 96 -13.54 -2.10 5.45
N LYS A 97 -14.44 -3.08 5.23
CA LYS A 97 -14.07 -4.46 4.94
C LYS A 97 -13.24 -4.54 3.65
N ASN A 98 -13.73 -3.96 2.57
CA ASN A 98 -13.04 -4.01 1.27
C ASN A 98 -11.74 -3.21 1.30
N TYR A 99 -11.74 -2.02 1.92
CA TYR A 99 -10.54 -1.23 2.15
C TYR A 99 -9.47 -2.02 2.90
N SER A 100 -9.84 -2.69 4.00
CA SER A 100 -8.91 -3.50 4.79
C SER A 100 -8.32 -4.65 3.98
N LEU A 101 -9.11 -5.27 3.09
CA LEU A 101 -8.63 -6.30 2.17
C LEU A 101 -7.66 -5.72 1.13
N ILE A 102 -8.01 -4.61 0.48
CA ILE A 102 -7.11 -3.94 -0.48
C ILE A 102 -5.79 -3.58 0.20
N SER A 103 -5.85 -2.86 1.33
CA SER A 103 -4.68 -2.46 2.12
C SER A 103 -3.79 -3.66 2.47
N LYS A 104 -4.37 -4.75 2.97
CA LYS A 104 -3.65 -5.97 3.34
C LYS A 104 -2.99 -6.65 2.14
N TYR A 105 -3.76 -6.89 1.08
CA TYR A 105 -3.32 -7.70 -0.06
C TYR A 105 -2.45 -6.94 -1.04
N ARG A 106 -2.83 -5.70 -1.39
CA ARG A 106 -2.10 -4.85 -2.34
C ARG A 106 -0.78 -4.36 -1.74
N ASN A 107 -0.80 -3.90 -0.48
CA ASN A 107 0.33 -3.16 0.09
C ASN A 107 0.99 -3.87 1.29
N GLY A 108 0.21 -4.40 2.23
CA GLY A 108 0.72 -4.98 3.48
C GLY A 108 1.72 -6.12 3.28
N TYR A 109 1.39 -7.10 2.44
CA TYR A 109 2.29 -8.23 2.17
C TYR A 109 3.59 -7.79 1.49
N CYS A 110 3.50 -7.04 0.39
CA CYS A 110 4.66 -6.67 -0.41
C CYS A 110 5.58 -5.67 0.30
N THR A 111 5.01 -4.69 1.00
CA THR A 111 5.76 -3.55 1.56
C THR A 111 6.50 -3.89 2.84
N LEU A 112 5.86 -4.64 3.77
CA LEU A 112 6.42 -4.88 5.10
C LEU A 112 6.67 -6.37 5.37
N GLN A 113 5.71 -7.25 5.05
CA GLN A 113 5.83 -8.66 5.40
C GLN A 113 6.94 -9.36 4.60
N LEU A 114 6.96 -9.20 3.27
CA LEU A 114 7.93 -9.85 2.39
C LEU A 114 9.39 -9.47 2.74
N PRO A 115 9.77 -8.19 2.89
CA PRO A 115 11.14 -7.83 3.25
C PRO A 115 11.62 -8.46 4.56
N VAL A 116 10.77 -8.44 5.60
CA VAL A 116 11.14 -8.97 6.90
C VAL A 116 11.17 -10.50 6.89
N ALA A 117 10.17 -11.17 6.29
CA ALA A 117 10.16 -12.63 6.19
C ALA A 117 11.33 -13.16 5.34
N ALA A 118 11.69 -12.47 4.25
CA ALA A 118 12.87 -12.82 3.46
C ALA A 118 14.15 -12.66 4.30
N ALA A 119 14.28 -11.58 5.07
CA ALA A 119 15.41 -11.39 5.97
C ALA A 119 15.48 -12.46 7.07
N MET A 120 14.34 -12.87 7.63
CA MET A 120 14.25 -13.96 8.61
C MET A 120 14.78 -15.27 8.04
N TYR A 121 14.34 -15.66 6.83
CA TYR A 121 14.88 -16.87 6.18
C TYR A 121 16.38 -16.77 5.91
N LEU A 122 16.87 -15.61 5.47
CA LEU A 122 18.30 -15.38 5.25
C LEU A 122 19.13 -15.41 6.54
N ALA A 123 18.52 -15.07 7.68
CA ALA A 123 19.11 -15.19 9.01
C ALA A 123 19.00 -16.61 9.60
N GLY A 124 18.46 -17.58 8.86
CA GLY A 124 18.25 -18.96 9.33
C GLY A 124 17.05 -19.13 10.27
N MET A 125 16.17 -18.11 10.38
CA MET A 125 14.97 -18.17 11.21
C MET A 125 13.84 -18.85 10.43
N SER A 126 13.53 -20.09 10.80
CA SER A 126 12.53 -20.92 10.12
C SER A 126 11.38 -21.38 11.01
N ASP A 127 11.32 -20.92 12.27
CA ASP A 127 10.22 -21.25 13.18
C ASP A 127 8.91 -20.63 12.63
N PRO A 128 7.90 -21.45 12.28
CA PRO A 128 6.63 -20.96 11.74
C PRO A 128 5.94 -19.97 12.68
N GLU A 129 6.11 -20.12 14.00
CA GLU A 129 5.47 -19.23 14.98
C GLU A 129 6.14 -17.85 15.01
N GLN A 130 7.46 -17.78 14.81
CA GLN A 130 8.16 -16.50 14.62
C GLN A 130 7.63 -15.77 13.38
N HIS A 131 7.52 -16.49 12.25
CA HIS A 131 6.99 -15.92 11.00
C HIS A 131 5.53 -15.47 11.15
N ARG A 132 4.69 -16.25 11.86
CA ARG A 132 3.29 -15.90 12.13
C ARG A 132 3.17 -14.61 12.96
N GLN A 133 3.91 -14.51 14.07
CA GLN A 133 3.89 -13.31 14.92
C GLN A 133 4.38 -12.08 14.17
N ALA A 134 5.50 -12.20 13.44
CA ALA A 134 6.01 -11.13 12.60
C ALA A 134 4.99 -10.70 11.53
N GLN A 135 4.38 -11.65 10.82
CA GLN A 135 3.37 -11.37 9.81
C GLN A 135 2.17 -10.62 10.39
N THR A 136 1.61 -11.06 11.52
CA THR A 136 0.46 -10.40 12.14
C THR A 136 0.75 -8.93 12.43
N LEU A 137 1.90 -8.64 13.05
CA LEU A 137 2.30 -7.29 13.38
C LEU A 137 2.61 -6.43 12.13
N LEU A 138 3.32 -6.99 11.15
CA LEU A 138 3.70 -6.27 9.93
C LEU A 138 2.50 -5.94 9.05
N LEU A 139 1.47 -6.79 9.04
CA LEU A 139 0.23 -6.49 8.34
C LEU A 139 -0.59 -5.40 9.04
N GLU A 140 -0.55 -5.33 10.38
CA GLU A 140 -1.15 -4.24 11.16
C GLU A 140 -0.42 -2.90 10.88
N MET A 141 0.91 -2.91 10.94
CA MET A 141 1.74 -1.75 10.54
C MET A 141 1.48 -1.34 9.08
N GLY A 142 1.30 -2.31 8.18
CA GLY A 142 1.04 -2.05 6.76
C GLY A 142 -0.32 -1.39 6.55
N HIS A 143 -1.32 -1.77 7.34
CA HIS A 143 -2.61 -1.11 7.33
C HIS A 143 -2.51 0.35 7.81
N TYR A 144 -1.83 0.57 8.94
CA TYR A 144 -1.57 1.91 9.47
C TYR A 144 -0.84 2.80 8.46
N PHE A 145 0.22 2.28 7.83
CA PHE A 145 0.95 2.99 6.78
C PHE A 145 0.08 3.36 5.57
N GLN A 146 -0.83 2.47 5.17
CA GLN A 146 -1.75 2.78 4.07
C GLN A 146 -2.73 3.90 4.44
N VAL A 147 -3.26 3.91 5.67
CA VAL A 147 -4.16 4.98 6.13
C VAL A 147 -3.43 6.32 6.16
N GLN A 148 -2.18 6.36 6.64
CA GLN A 148 -1.33 7.56 6.59
C GLN A 148 -1.11 8.03 5.15
N LYS A 149 -0.77 7.11 4.23
CA LYS A 149 -0.59 7.45 2.81
C LYS A 149 -1.85 8.06 2.19
N ASP A 150 -3.03 7.47 2.45
CA ASP A 150 -4.30 7.99 1.95
C ASP A 150 -4.59 9.39 2.51
N PHE A 151 -4.32 9.61 3.80
CA PHE A 151 -4.47 10.91 4.44
C PHE A 151 -3.55 11.95 3.81
N LEU A 152 -2.26 11.63 3.68
CA LEU A 152 -1.24 12.49 3.09
C LEU A 152 -1.49 12.77 1.61
N ASN A 153 -2.06 11.84 0.83
CA ASN A 153 -2.45 12.12 -0.56
C ASN A 153 -3.47 13.26 -0.64
N CYS A 154 -4.41 13.37 0.31
CA CYS A 154 -5.43 14.41 0.29
C CYS A 154 -5.02 15.71 1.03
N PHE A 155 -4.35 15.58 2.18
CA PHE A 155 -4.08 16.68 3.10
C PHE A 155 -2.61 17.07 3.23
N GLY A 156 -1.69 16.25 2.71
CA GLY A 156 -0.25 16.52 2.77
C GLY A 156 0.15 17.81 2.06
N ASN A 157 1.35 18.29 2.40
CA ASN A 157 1.88 19.58 1.97
C ASN A 157 3.35 19.52 1.52
N SER A 158 3.95 18.33 1.44
CA SER A 158 5.38 18.16 1.20
C SER A 158 5.69 17.94 -0.29
N GLU A 159 6.88 18.39 -0.71
CA GLU A 159 7.45 18.12 -2.04
C GLU A 159 7.66 16.62 -2.31
N SER A 160 7.68 15.78 -1.27
CA SER A 160 7.85 14.33 -1.36
C SER A 160 6.56 13.59 -1.70
N ILE A 161 5.39 14.19 -1.47
CA ILE A 161 4.09 13.62 -1.85
C ILE A 161 3.79 14.04 -3.28
N THR A 162 4.15 13.18 -4.23
CA THR A 162 3.79 13.37 -5.64
C THR A 162 2.29 13.19 -5.83
N ASN A 163 1.66 14.02 -6.66
CA ASN A 163 0.26 13.90 -7.10
C ASN A 163 -0.79 14.04 -5.98
N ILE A 164 -0.69 15.10 -5.16
CA ILE A 164 -1.70 15.42 -4.13
C ILE A 164 -3.11 15.45 -4.75
N GLY A 165 -4.04 14.71 -4.15
CA GLY A 165 -5.44 14.61 -4.57
C GLY A 165 -5.68 13.66 -5.75
N SER A 166 -4.66 12.94 -6.22
CA SER A 166 -4.83 11.95 -7.30
C SER A 166 -5.81 10.86 -6.95
N ASP A 167 -5.82 10.37 -5.70
CA ASP A 167 -6.71 9.28 -5.29
C ASP A 167 -8.19 9.67 -5.41
N VAL A 168 -8.52 10.96 -5.24
CA VAL A 168 -9.86 11.50 -5.47
C VAL A 168 -10.20 11.50 -6.96
N ASN A 169 -9.28 11.97 -7.82
CA ASN A 169 -9.49 11.99 -9.27
C ASN A 169 -9.66 10.58 -9.84
N GLU A 170 -8.89 9.63 -9.31
CA GLU A 170 -8.89 8.22 -9.71
C GLU A 170 -10.08 7.45 -9.14
N GLY A 171 -10.77 8.00 -8.13
CA GLY A 171 -11.90 7.35 -7.48
C GLY A 171 -11.49 6.12 -6.66
N LYS A 172 -10.30 6.17 -6.06
CA LYS A 172 -9.73 5.05 -5.27
C LYS A 172 -10.52 4.80 -3.99
N CYS A 173 -10.56 3.54 -3.57
CA CYS A 173 -11.09 3.13 -2.27
C CYS A 173 -10.08 3.51 -1.17
N THR A 174 -10.12 4.75 -0.71
CA THR A 174 -9.23 5.26 0.36
C THR A 174 -9.90 5.18 1.73
N TRP A 175 -9.09 5.21 2.79
CA TRP A 175 -9.62 5.31 4.15
C TRP A 175 -10.53 6.53 4.32
N LEU A 176 -10.12 7.69 3.76
CA LEU A 176 -10.90 8.92 3.80
C LEU A 176 -12.27 8.76 3.15
N ALA A 177 -12.35 8.18 1.95
CA ALA A 177 -13.62 7.96 1.25
C ALA A 177 -14.54 7.01 2.02
N VAL A 178 -14.00 5.91 2.55
CA VAL A 178 -14.78 4.95 3.34
C VAL A 178 -15.33 5.61 4.61
N VAL A 179 -14.51 6.35 5.36
CA VAL A 179 -14.96 7.01 6.59
C VAL A 179 -15.93 8.16 6.28
N ALA A 180 -15.73 8.87 5.16
CA ALA A 180 -16.68 9.88 4.70
C ALA A 180 -18.05 9.26 4.42
N LEU A 181 -18.12 8.18 3.63
CA LEU A 181 -19.36 7.49 3.29
C LEU A 181 -20.10 6.91 4.50
N GLN A 182 -19.39 6.58 5.58
CA GLN A 182 -20.00 6.14 6.85
C GLN A 182 -20.66 7.28 7.63
N ARG A 183 -20.26 8.53 7.41
CA ARG A 183 -20.67 9.69 8.20
C ARG A 183 -21.53 10.69 7.43
N ALA A 184 -21.43 10.68 6.11
CA ALA A 184 -22.09 11.62 5.22
C ALA A 184 -23.61 11.57 5.41
N SER A 185 -24.22 12.76 5.51
CA SER A 185 -25.66 12.94 5.31
C SER A 185 -26.05 12.59 3.86
N PRO A 186 -27.34 12.42 3.54
CA PRO A 186 -27.78 12.21 2.17
C PRO A 186 -27.26 13.27 1.18
N SER A 187 -27.29 14.56 1.57
CA SER A 187 -26.79 15.65 0.71
C SER A 187 -25.26 15.62 0.55
N GLN A 188 -24.53 15.27 1.60
CA GLN A 188 -23.07 15.10 1.52
C GLN A 188 -22.68 13.88 0.67
N ARG A 189 -23.53 12.84 0.65
CA ARG A 189 -23.36 11.67 -0.21
C ARG A 189 -23.56 12.03 -1.69
N GLU A 190 -24.53 12.87 -2.02
CA GLU A 190 -24.71 13.37 -3.40
C GLU A 190 -23.45 14.11 -3.88
N VAL A 191 -22.80 14.89 -3.00
CA VAL A 191 -21.51 15.53 -3.33
C VAL A 191 -20.41 14.50 -3.62
N MET A 192 -20.33 13.41 -2.84
CA MET A 192 -19.41 12.31 -3.13
C MET A 192 -19.71 11.68 -4.50
N GLU A 193 -20.98 11.42 -4.81
CA GLU A 193 -21.43 10.82 -6.08
C GLU A 193 -21.15 11.72 -7.29
N GLU A 194 -21.25 13.04 -7.13
CA GLU A 194 -20.99 14.01 -8.18
C GLU A 194 -19.49 14.21 -8.45
N PHE A 195 -18.66 14.31 -7.40
CA PHE A 195 -17.27 14.78 -7.52
C PHE A 195 -16.20 13.71 -7.30
N TYR A 196 -16.46 12.62 -6.56
CA TYR A 196 -15.44 11.59 -6.32
C TYR A 196 -15.23 10.74 -7.58
N GLY A 197 -13.97 10.51 -7.97
CA GLY A 197 -13.64 9.83 -9.22
C GLY A 197 -13.79 10.71 -10.47
N LYS A 198 -13.88 12.04 -10.31
CA LYS A 198 -13.89 13.00 -11.42
C LYS A 198 -12.53 13.68 -11.53
N SER A 199 -11.99 13.74 -12.73
CA SER A 199 -10.74 14.43 -13.00
C SER A 199 -10.90 15.95 -12.83
N GLY A 200 -9.96 16.56 -12.10
CA GLY A 200 -9.72 18.00 -12.10
C GLY A 200 -9.67 18.61 -10.70
N GLU A 201 -8.97 19.74 -10.60
CA GLU A 201 -8.74 20.42 -9.32
C GLU A 201 -10.03 20.79 -8.57
N LYS A 202 -11.10 21.11 -9.32
CA LYS A 202 -12.42 21.41 -8.72
C LYS A 202 -12.95 20.23 -7.93
N ALA A 203 -12.89 19.02 -8.48
CA ALA A 203 -13.38 17.81 -7.82
C ALA A 203 -12.57 17.52 -6.55
N VAL A 204 -11.25 17.57 -6.65
CA VAL A 204 -10.33 17.44 -5.51
C VAL A 204 -10.66 18.44 -4.41
N HIS A 205 -10.84 19.72 -4.76
CA HIS A 205 -11.13 20.77 -3.79
C HIS A 205 -12.47 20.57 -3.07
N VAL A 206 -13.54 20.22 -3.81
CA VAL A 206 -14.86 19.98 -3.24
C VAL A 206 -14.83 18.79 -2.27
N ILE A 207 -14.23 17.66 -2.69
CA ILE A 207 -14.12 16.47 -1.84
C ILE A 207 -13.25 16.73 -0.61
N ARG A 208 -12.12 17.44 -0.77
CA ARG A 208 -11.26 17.80 0.36
C ARG A 208 -12.01 18.65 1.38
N ASN A 209 -12.79 19.65 0.93
CA ASN A 209 -13.60 20.47 1.83
C ASN A 209 -14.68 19.64 2.54
N LEU A 210 -15.31 18.71 1.83
CA LEU A 210 -16.26 17.78 2.44
C LEU A 210 -15.60 16.91 3.52
N PHE A 211 -14.39 16.41 3.29
CA PHE A 211 -13.63 15.67 4.31
C PHE A 211 -13.31 16.54 5.54
N VAL A 212 -13.08 17.84 5.37
CA VAL A 212 -12.92 18.79 6.49
C VAL A 212 -14.23 18.96 7.24
N GLU A 213 -15.35 19.17 6.54
CA GLU A 213 -16.69 19.32 7.14
C GLU A 213 -17.10 18.09 7.97
N LEU A 214 -16.73 16.90 7.51
CA LEU A 214 -16.96 15.62 8.20
C LEU A 214 -16.00 15.36 9.37
N GLY A 215 -15.08 16.28 9.65
CA GLY A 215 -14.10 16.19 10.74
C GLY A 215 -13.13 15.02 10.56
N LEU A 216 -12.78 14.68 9.31
CA LEU A 216 -11.86 13.58 9.04
C LEU A 216 -10.41 13.84 9.50
N PRO A 217 -9.84 15.06 9.42
CA PRO A 217 -8.51 15.34 9.98
C PRO A 217 -8.41 15.00 11.48
N ALA A 218 -9.32 15.52 12.31
CA ALA A 218 -9.39 15.20 13.73
C ALA A 218 -9.72 13.72 14.02
N THR A 219 -10.29 13.01 13.04
CA THR A 219 -10.50 11.55 13.15
C THR A 219 -9.23 10.78 12.87
N TYR A 220 -8.47 11.20 11.85
CA TYR A 220 -7.18 10.63 11.52
C TYR A 220 -6.18 10.80 12.68
N GLU A 221 -6.07 11.99 13.26
CA GLU A 221 -5.17 12.25 14.40
C GLU A 221 -5.44 11.29 15.57
N ARG A 222 -6.71 11.09 15.93
CA ARG A 222 -7.10 10.14 16.98
C ARG A 222 -6.81 8.68 16.60
N TYR A 223 -7.10 8.32 15.35
CA TYR A 223 -6.81 6.98 14.83
C TYR A 223 -5.31 6.69 14.89
N GLU A 224 -4.48 7.64 14.46
CA GLU A 224 -3.04 7.53 14.46
C GLU A 224 -2.49 7.35 15.87
N GLU A 225 -2.85 8.23 16.81
CA GLU A 225 -2.36 8.16 18.20
C GLU A 225 -2.73 6.81 18.85
N GLN A 226 -3.97 6.36 18.66
CA GLN A 226 -4.45 5.10 19.22
C GLN A 226 -3.75 3.89 18.57
N THR A 227 -3.67 3.87 17.24
CA THR A 227 -3.07 2.76 16.49
C THR A 227 -1.58 2.65 16.79
N ASN A 228 -0.87 3.77 16.90
CA ASN A 228 0.54 3.79 17.28
C ASN A 228 0.76 3.14 18.65
N LYS A 229 -0.04 3.50 19.67
CA LYS A 229 0.02 2.89 21.01
C LYS A 229 -0.26 1.38 21.00
N ILE A 230 -1.25 0.95 20.21
CA ILE A 230 -1.59 -0.48 20.05
C ILE A 230 -0.40 -1.23 19.43
N ILE A 231 0.15 -0.73 18.32
CA ILE A 231 1.28 -1.35 17.64
C ILE A 231 2.50 -1.41 18.58
N MET A 232 2.80 -0.33 19.32
CA MET A 232 3.89 -0.34 20.31
C MET A 232 3.70 -1.42 21.38
N THR A 233 2.48 -1.61 21.86
CA THR A 233 2.13 -2.66 22.82
C THR A 233 2.30 -4.04 22.19
N ASN A 234 1.83 -4.24 20.96
CA ASN A 234 1.96 -5.52 20.24
C ASN A 234 3.42 -5.88 19.96
N ILE A 235 4.29 -4.89 19.70
CA ILE A 235 5.75 -5.13 19.57
C ILE A 235 6.31 -5.71 20.86
N GLN A 236 5.95 -5.15 22.02
CA GLN A 236 6.45 -5.62 23.33
C GLN A 236 5.97 -7.04 23.66
N GLN A 237 4.82 -7.44 23.12
CA GLN A 237 4.25 -8.79 23.30
C GLN A 237 4.85 -9.84 22.37
N LEU A 238 5.70 -9.47 21.41
CA LEU A 238 6.39 -10.46 20.56
C LEU A 238 7.26 -11.38 21.42
N THR A 239 7.22 -12.67 21.11
CA THR A 239 7.94 -13.71 21.84
C THR A 239 8.94 -14.43 20.94
N ARG A 240 9.46 -15.58 21.40
CA ARG A 240 10.31 -16.48 20.58
C ARG A 240 11.60 -15.82 20.06
N GLY A 241 12.11 -14.80 20.75
CA GLY A 241 13.37 -14.15 20.38
C GLY A 241 13.30 -13.25 19.14
N LEU A 242 12.11 -12.86 18.69
CA LEU A 242 11.97 -11.83 17.65
C LEU A 242 12.58 -10.50 18.13
N PRO A 243 13.41 -9.83 17.32
CA PRO A 243 14.10 -8.62 17.75
C PRO A 243 13.13 -7.42 17.79
N HIS A 244 12.58 -7.08 18.96
CA HIS A 244 11.68 -5.94 19.14
C HIS A 244 12.22 -4.64 18.53
N LYS A 245 13.54 -4.41 18.65
CA LYS A 245 14.24 -3.24 18.08
C LYS A 245 13.99 -3.08 16.58
N LEU A 246 13.92 -4.18 15.82
CA LEU A 246 13.64 -4.14 14.38
C LEU A 246 12.26 -3.53 14.13
N PHE A 247 11.24 -4.03 14.81
CA PHE A 247 9.86 -3.58 14.63
C PHE A 247 9.64 -2.14 15.11
N PHE A 248 10.28 -1.74 16.22
CA PHE A 248 10.29 -0.33 16.63
C PHE A 248 10.99 0.59 15.63
N THR A 249 12.04 0.10 14.97
CA THR A 249 12.73 0.87 13.92
C THR A 249 11.83 1.02 12.71
N ILE A 250 11.20 -0.06 12.24
CA ILE A 250 10.24 -0.01 11.14
C ILE A 250 9.11 0.98 11.46
N LEU A 251 8.48 0.89 12.64
CA LEU A 251 7.41 1.80 13.03
C LEU A 251 7.84 3.27 13.02
N ARG A 252 9.07 3.56 13.46
CA ARG A 252 9.62 4.92 13.44
C ARG A 252 9.81 5.45 12.02
N GLU A 253 10.36 4.64 11.14
CA GLU A 253 10.58 5.02 9.73
C GLU A 253 9.25 5.28 9.00
N LEU A 254 8.17 4.57 9.38
CA LEU A 254 6.82 4.86 8.88
C LEU A 254 6.30 6.21 9.39
N TYR A 255 6.63 6.59 10.62
CA TYR A 255 6.17 7.85 11.22
C TYR A 255 6.87 9.08 10.61
N THR A 256 8.11 8.95 10.15
CA THR A 256 8.92 10.05 9.58
C THR A 256 8.56 10.43 8.13
N PHE A 257 7.46 9.95 7.57
CA PHE A 257 6.95 10.40 6.26
C PHE A 257 6.17 11.73 6.32
N GLU A 258 6.23 12.44 7.45
CA GLU A 258 5.77 13.83 7.64
C GLU A 258 6.72 14.86 7.01
#